data_AF-A0A8H0CXP5-F1
#
_entry.id   AF-A0A8H0CXP5-F1
#
_cell.length_a   1.000
_cell.length_b   1.000
_cell.length_c   1.000
_cell.angle_alpha   90.00
_cell.angle_beta   90.00
_cell.angle_gamma   90.00
#
_symmetry.space_group_name_H-M   'P 1'
#
loop_
_entity.id
_entity.type
_entity.pdbx_description
1 polymer ?
#
loop_
_entity_poly.entity_id
_entity_poly.type
_entity_poly.pdbx_seq_one_letter_code
_entity_poly.pdbx_strand_id
1 'polypeptide(L)'
;MDIFNLNEKVEGLVSYLQETGYSAMYIGYVKKMAEWLSENANHYKWQSFSDVEPTLKELWSNKYTYRNKVRLLRVICQYIENGLLPDGCKHYSKPHHYELLGAEYKDVTDMAFNMVDRRCKFSINVKYALSSFFFRLQEMGVYSFESITEDAVLEVFSKDRKPKMGHSLKYSVEYGLKACLPHYGKSVERIIAYLPSIPNMRKNIQYLTEQ
;
A
#
# COMPACT_ATOMS: atom_id res chain seq x y z
N MET A 1 -17.84 10.09 11.71
CA MET A 1 -16.94 11.28 11.79
C MET A 1 -17.61 12.38 11.00
N ASP A 2 -17.71 13.59 11.55
CA ASP A 2 -18.60 14.62 11.01
C ASP A 2 -17.95 15.35 9.81
N ILE A 3 -18.33 14.97 8.58
CA ILE A 3 -17.95 15.68 7.33
C ILE A 3 -18.53 17.10 7.31
N PHE A 4 -19.48 17.39 8.21
CA PHE A 4 -20.26 18.62 8.24
C PHE A 4 -19.47 19.87 8.68
N ASN A 5 -18.30 19.72 9.31
CA ASN A 5 -17.40 20.83 9.68
C ASN A 5 -16.05 20.77 8.96
N LEU A 6 -16.02 20.16 7.77
CA LEU A 6 -14.79 19.94 7.01
C LEU A 6 -14.11 21.26 6.63
N ASN A 7 -14.89 22.26 6.20
CA ASN A 7 -14.35 23.54 5.75
C ASN A 7 -13.62 24.29 6.87
N GLU A 8 -14.20 24.37 8.06
CA GLU A 8 -13.56 24.99 9.24
C GLU A 8 -12.27 24.26 9.62
N LYS A 9 -12.29 22.92 9.62
CA LYS A 9 -11.10 22.13 9.94
C LYS A 9 -9.99 22.35 8.90
N VAL A 10 -10.34 22.47 7.63
CA VAL A 10 -9.37 22.68 6.54
C VAL A 10 -8.70 24.05 6.60
N GLU A 11 -9.24 25.04 7.32
CA GLU A 11 -8.60 26.36 7.48
C GLU A 11 -7.20 26.24 8.08
N GLY A 12 -7.01 25.43 9.12
CA GLY A 12 -5.68 25.23 9.71
C GLY A 12 -4.67 24.59 8.75
N LEU A 13 -5.13 23.66 7.91
CA LEU A 13 -4.30 23.09 6.85
C LEU A 13 -3.93 24.13 5.79
N VAL A 14 -4.88 24.99 5.41
CA VAL A 14 -4.64 26.08 4.45
C VAL A 14 -3.62 27.07 4.99
N SER A 15 -3.74 27.50 6.25
CA SER A 15 -2.78 28.42 6.88
C SER A 15 -1.38 27.83 6.88
N TYR A 16 -1.23 26.57 7.28
CA TYR A 16 0.07 25.87 7.22
C TYR A 16 0.65 25.87 5.80
N LEU A 17 -0.15 25.52 4.78
CA LEU A 17 0.31 25.48 3.39
C LEU A 17 0.77 26.86 2.89
N GLN A 18 0.13 27.94 3.35
CA GLN A 18 0.52 29.31 3.03
C GLN A 18 1.85 29.67 3.70
N GLU A 19 1.97 29.42 5.01
CA GLU A 19 3.16 29.74 5.81
C GLU A 19 4.41 28.98 5.34
N THR A 20 4.24 27.75 4.87
CA THR A 20 5.32 26.90 4.38
C THR A 20 5.65 27.08 2.90
N GLY A 21 4.96 28.00 2.21
CA GLY A 21 5.31 28.41 0.85
C GLY A 21 4.83 27.47 -0.26
N TYR A 22 3.77 26.68 -0.04
CA TYR A 22 3.15 25.92 -1.13
C TYR A 22 2.57 26.85 -2.19
N SER A 23 2.51 26.36 -3.43
CA SER A 23 1.97 27.16 -4.54
C SER A 23 0.49 27.50 -4.32
N ALA A 24 0.10 28.73 -4.67
CA ALA A 24 -1.29 29.18 -4.62
C ALA A 24 -2.24 28.26 -5.40
N MET A 25 -1.74 27.68 -6.50
CA MET A 25 -2.48 26.68 -7.28
C MET A 25 -2.79 25.43 -6.45
N TYR A 26 -1.80 24.89 -5.73
CA TYR A 26 -2.00 23.70 -4.89
C TYR A 26 -2.96 23.99 -3.72
N ILE A 27 -2.79 25.13 -3.05
CA ILE A 27 -3.69 25.59 -1.99
C ILE A 27 -5.13 25.68 -2.52
N GLY A 28 -5.31 26.25 -3.72
CA GLY A 28 -6.61 26.31 -4.39
C GLY A 28 -7.21 24.92 -4.68
N TYR A 29 -6.40 23.92 -5.02
CA TYR A 29 -6.90 22.55 -5.19
C TYR A 29 -7.34 21.89 -3.89
N VAL A 30 -6.64 22.14 -2.78
CA VAL A 30 -7.04 21.64 -1.46
C VAL A 30 -8.39 22.25 -1.04
N LYS A 31 -8.54 23.57 -1.14
CA LYS A 31 -9.79 24.28 -0.83
C LYS A 31 -10.97 23.75 -1.65
N LYS A 32 -10.81 23.70 -2.98
CA LYS A 32 -11.86 23.19 -3.88
C LYS A 32 -12.23 21.74 -3.60
N MET A 33 -11.27 20.92 -3.16
CA MET A 33 -11.57 19.54 -2.79
C MET A 33 -12.36 19.49 -1.49
N ALA A 34 -12.00 20.29 -0.48
CA ALA A 34 -12.74 20.38 0.79
C ALA A 34 -14.17 20.91 0.58
N GLU A 35 -14.34 21.97 -0.20
CA GLU A 35 -15.66 22.50 -0.58
C GLU A 35 -16.51 21.41 -1.25
N TRP A 36 -15.95 20.74 -2.27
CA TRP A 36 -16.64 19.68 -2.97
C TRP A 36 -17.05 18.52 -2.05
N LEU A 37 -16.18 18.11 -1.13
CA LEU A 37 -16.48 17.06 -0.16
C LEU A 37 -17.64 17.48 0.77
N SER A 38 -17.61 18.71 1.28
CA SER A 38 -18.66 19.25 2.15
C SER A 38 -20.01 19.34 1.45
N GLU A 39 -20.04 19.85 0.22
CA GLU A 39 -21.25 20.02 -0.57
C GLU A 39 -21.90 18.67 -0.96
N ASN A 40 -21.08 17.64 -1.16
CA ASN A 40 -21.54 16.36 -1.70
C ASN A 40 -21.74 15.28 -0.63
N ALA A 41 -21.34 15.54 0.62
CA ALA A 41 -21.45 14.58 1.73
C ALA A 41 -22.87 14.03 1.91
N ASN A 42 -23.87 14.93 1.94
CA ASN A 42 -25.27 14.55 2.07
C ASN A 42 -25.82 13.86 0.83
N HIS A 43 -25.39 14.30 -0.35
CA HIS A 43 -25.85 13.75 -1.63
C HIS A 43 -25.46 12.28 -1.77
N TYR A 44 -24.18 11.95 -1.48
CA TYR A 44 -23.67 10.58 -1.53
C TYR A 44 -23.83 9.80 -0.24
N LYS A 45 -24.38 10.42 0.82
CA LYS A 45 -24.60 9.82 2.15
C LYS A 45 -23.34 9.26 2.79
N TRP A 46 -22.18 9.85 2.51
CA TRP A 46 -20.91 9.42 3.08
C TRP A 46 -20.92 9.57 4.61
N GLN A 47 -20.48 8.52 5.32
CA GLN A 47 -20.36 8.52 6.78
C GLN A 47 -18.90 8.71 7.24
N SER A 48 -17.98 8.52 6.30
CA SER A 48 -16.53 8.52 6.50
C SER A 48 -15.81 8.89 5.20
N PHE A 49 -14.52 9.23 5.30
CA PHE A 49 -13.70 9.45 4.09
C PHE A 49 -13.46 8.17 3.28
N SER A 50 -13.55 6.97 3.90
CA SER A 50 -13.43 5.70 3.18
C SER A 50 -14.55 5.49 2.16
N ASP A 51 -15.71 6.12 2.36
CA ASP A 51 -16.85 6.04 1.43
C ASP A 51 -16.62 6.86 0.16
N VAL A 52 -15.69 7.82 0.21
CA VAL A 52 -15.46 8.80 -0.86
C VAL A 52 -14.66 8.20 -2.02
N GLU A 53 -13.58 7.45 -1.74
CA GLU A 53 -12.67 6.93 -2.78
C GLU A 53 -13.39 6.08 -3.85
N PRO A 54 -14.33 5.18 -3.49
CA PRO A 54 -15.17 4.48 -4.48
C PRO A 54 -15.96 5.44 -5.39
N THR A 55 -16.61 6.46 -4.82
CA THR A 55 -17.36 7.46 -5.59
C THR A 55 -16.46 8.26 -6.52
N LEU A 56 -15.24 8.65 -6.08
CA LEU A 56 -14.29 9.33 -6.97
C LEU A 56 -13.93 8.47 -8.18
N LYS A 57 -13.83 7.15 -8.00
CA LYS A 57 -13.48 6.23 -9.09
C LYS A 57 -14.57 6.15 -10.14
N GLU A 58 -15.84 6.23 -9.73
CA GLU A 58 -17.00 6.23 -10.61
C GLU A 58 -17.14 7.55 -11.38
N LEU A 59 -16.90 8.68 -10.70
CA LEU A 59 -17.05 10.02 -11.30
C LEU A 59 -15.93 10.37 -12.29
N TRP A 60 -14.69 9.95 -12.03
CA TRP A 60 -13.54 10.30 -12.85
C TRP A 60 -12.88 9.06 -13.46
N SER A 61 -13.37 8.65 -14.62
CA SER A 61 -12.81 7.54 -15.40
C SER A 61 -11.37 7.77 -15.86
N ASN A 62 -10.93 9.03 -15.99
CA ASN A 62 -9.55 9.36 -16.29
C ASN A 62 -8.62 9.03 -15.10
N LYS A 63 -7.71 8.08 -15.34
CA LYS A 63 -6.75 7.58 -14.33
C LYS A 63 -5.90 8.66 -13.67
N TYR A 64 -5.48 9.70 -14.40
CA TYR A 64 -4.65 10.77 -13.86
C TYR A 64 -5.46 11.71 -12.99
N THR A 65 -6.66 12.09 -13.45
CA THR A 65 -7.59 12.93 -12.68
C THR A 65 -8.02 12.24 -11.40
N TYR A 66 -8.44 10.97 -11.47
CA TYR A 66 -8.76 10.15 -10.30
C TYR A 66 -7.63 10.13 -9.28
N ARG A 67 -6.40 9.83 -9.74
CA ARG A 67 -5.22 9.81 -8.86
C ARG A 67 -4.97 11.14 -8.17
N ASN A 68 -5.14 12.26 -8.87
CA ASN A 68 -5.00 13.58 -8.27
C ASN A 68 -6.11 13.87 -7.24
N LYS A 69 -7.36 13.49 -7.51
CA LYS A 69 -8.47 13.65 -6.57
C LYS A 69 -8.29 12.82 -5.31
N VAL A 70 -7.92 11.54 -5.46
CA VAL A 70 -7.59 10.66 -4.33
C VAL A 70 -6.40 11.20 -3.54
N ARG A 71 -5.41 11.81 -4.21
CA ARG A 71 -4.28 12.45 -3.51
C ARG A 71 -4.75 13.60 -2.62
N LEU A 72 -5.59 14.50 -3.14
CA LEU A 72 -6.13 15.62 -2.36
C LEU A 72 -6.99 15.14 -1.20
N LEU A 73 -7.86 14.15 -1.44
CA LEU A 73 -8.66 13.48 -0.41
C LEU A 73 -7.75 13.02 0.73
N ARG A 74 -6.70 12.25 0.43
CA ARG A 74 -5.80 11.71 1.46
C ARG A 74 -5.08 12.77 2.27
N VAL A 75 -4.65 13.88 1.66
CA VAL A 75 -4.03 14.98 2.40
C VAL A 75 -5.01 15.56 3.41
N ILE A 76 -6.26 15.78 3.00
CA ILE A 76 -7.32 16.28 3.88
C ILE A 76 -7.62 15.26 4.98
N CYS A 77 -7.78 13.97 4.64
CA CYS A 77 -8.03 12.92 5.63
C CYS A 77 -6.93 12.85 6.68
N GLN A 78 -5.66 12.83 6.28
CA GLN A 78 -4.53 12.73 7.21
C GLN A 78 -4.46 13.88 8.19
N TYR A 79 -4.70 15.10 7.69
CA TYR A 79 -4.74 16.26 8.56
C TYR A 79 -5.90 16.18 9.57
N ILE A 80 -7.10 15.81 9.11
CA ILE A 80 -8.31 15.85 9.95
C ILE A 80 -8.38 14.65 10.91
N GLU A 81 -7.99 13.46 10.47
CA GLU A 81 -8.05 12.23 11.27
C GLU A 81 -6.85 12.09 12.20
N ASN A 82 -5.65 12.45 11.72
CA ASN A 82 -4.39 12.15 12.41
C ASN A 82 -3.59 13.40 12.80
N GLY A 83 -4.05 14.61 12.46
CA GLY A 83 -3.30 15.85 12.71
C GLY A 83 -2.02 15.98 11.88
N LEU A 84 -1.87 15.18 10.82
CA LEU A 84 -0.63 15.10 10.05
C LEU A 84 -0.58 16.15 8.94
N LEU A 85 0.47 16.96 8.95
CA LEU A 85 0.73 18.02 7.98
C LEU A 85 1.46 17.47 6.74
N PRO A 86 1.19 18.00 5.54
CA PRO A 86 1.93 17.61 4.34
C PRO A 86 3.38 18.12 4.42
N ASP A 87 4.31 17.28 3.98
CA ASP A 87 5.76 17.54 3.98
C ASP A 87 6.31 17.95 2.60
N GLY A 88 5.43 18.10 1.61
CA GLY A 88 5.77 18.53 0.25
C GLY A 88 6.32 17.40 -0.60
N CYS A 89 6.65 16.27 0.02
CA CYS A 89 6.81 15.02 -0.67
C CYS A 89 5.43 14.60 -1.22
N LYS A 90 5.43 13.94 -2.38
CA LYS A 90 4.21 13.64 -3.15
C LYS A 90 3.26 12.64 -2.46
N HIS A 91 3.43 12.32 -1.17
CA HIS A 91 3.03 11.04 -0.64
C HIS A 91 2.34 11.16 0.70
N TYR A 92 1.05 10.81 0.69
CA TYR A 92 0.56 9.91 1.72
C TYR A 92 1.47 8.67 1.72
N SER A 93 2.30 8.55 2.75
CA SER A 93 2.94 7.29 3.07
C SER A 93 1.85 6.42 3.70
N LYS A 94 1.19 5.58 2.88
CA LYS A 94 0.41 4.47 3.47
C LYS A 94 1.33 3.80 4.47
N PRO A 95 0.86 3.52 5.71
CA PRO A 95 1.67 2.79 6.68
C PRO A 95 2.30 1.61 5.96
N HIS A 96 3.62 1.50 6.05
CA HIS A 96 4.30 0.44 5.34
C HIS A 96 3.70 -0.88 5.81
N HIS A 97 3.50 -1.88 4.93
CA HIS A 97 2.82 -3.11 5.33
C HIS A 97 3.45 -3.75 6.59
N TYR A 98 4.75 -3.57 6.78
CA TYR A 98 5.48 -3.96 7.99
C TYR A 98 4.88 -3.37 9.28
N GLU A 99 4.53 -2.08 9.28
CA GLU A 99 4.00 -1.39 10.46
C GLU A 99 2.67 -2.01 10.91
N LEU A 100 1.90 -2.53 9.95
CA LEU A 100 0.59 -3.16 10.14
C LEU A 100 0.65 -4.67 10.45
N LEU A 101 1.84 -5.27 10.49
CA LEU A 101 1.98 -6.68 10.82
C LEU A 101 1.78 -6.93 12.33
N GLY A 102 1.21 -8.08 12.65
CA GLY A 102 1.25 -8.68 13.98
C GLY A 102 2.68 -9.08 14.37
N ALA A 103 2.88 -9.33 15.67
CA ALA A 103 4.21 -9.55 16.25
C ALA A 103 4.98 -10.70 15.57
N GLU A 104 4.34 -11.86 15.38
CA GLU A 104 5.00 -13.03 14.77
C GLU A 104 5.51 -12.75 13.35
N TYR A 105 4.72 -12.08 12.52
CA TYR A 105 5.14 -11.73 11.16
C TYR A 105 6.19 -10.62 11.12
N LYS A 106 6.22 -9.71 12.11
CA LYS A 106 7.32 -8.74 12.28
C LYS A 106 8.62 -9.46 12.60
N ASP A 107 8.59 -10.37 13.57
CA ASP A 107 9.78 -11.12 14.02
C ASP A 107 10.41 -11.91 12.86
N VAL A 108 9.60 -12.62 12.09
CA VAL A 108 10.07 -13.36 10.91
C VAL A 108 10.65 -12.42 9.86
N THR A 109 9.99 -11.30 9.60
CA THR A 109 10.42 -10.31 8.60
C THR A 109 11.75 -9.66 8.99
N ASP A 110 11.92 -9.30 10.26
CA ASP A 110 13.15 -8.72 10.77
C ASP A 110 14.29 -9.73 10.82
N MET A 111 14.00 -10.99 11.18
CA MET A 111 14.99 -12.06 11.10
C MET A 111 15.47 -12.25 9.66
N ALA A 112 14.55 -12.37 8.70
CA ALA A 112 14.91 -12.50 7.29
C ALA A 112 15.74 -11.31 6.82
N PHE A 113 15.33 -10.09 7.16
CA PHE A 113 16.07 -8.87 6.86
C PHE A 113 17.49 -8.94 7.42
N ASN A 114 17.67 -9.23 8.71
CA ASN A 114 18.97 -9.28 9.37
C ASN A 114 19.88 -10.39 8.81
N MET A 115 19.31 -11.54 8.45
CA MET A 115 20.09 -12.65 7.87
C MET A 115 20.49 -12.40 6.42
N VAL A 116 19.68 -11.67 5.65
CA VAL A 116 19.98 -11.28 4.26
C VAL A 116 20.88 -10.05 4.19
N ASP A 117 20.73 -9.08 5.10
CA ASP A 117 21.50 -7.83 5.11
C ASP A 117 23.00 -8.08 5.30
N ARG A 118 23.33 -9.06 6.13
CA ARG A 118 24.70 -9.58 6.28
C ARG A 118 25.29 -10.16 4.98
N ARG A 119 24.46 -10.42 3.97
CA ARG A 119 24.83 -11.12 2.74
C ARG A 119 24.73 -10.26 1.47
N CYS A 120 23.83 -9.27 1.39
CA CYS A 120 23.62 -8.49 0.17
C CYS A 120 22.74 -7.24 0.36
N LYS A 121 22.90 -6.24 -0.53
CA LYS A 121 22.04 -5.03 -0.65
C LYS A 121 20.56 -5.30 -1.01
N PHE A 122 20.16 -6.57 -1.10
CA PHE A 122 18.82 -7.01 -1.45
C PHE A 122 17.89 -7.14 -0.23
N SER A 123 18.42 -6.96 0.99
CA SER A 123 17.70 -7.06 2.28
C SER A 123 16.45 -6.20 2.33
N ILE A 124 16.55 -4.95 1.87
CA ILE A 124 15.43 -4.01 1.81
C ILE A 124 14.28 -4.58 0.96
N ASN A 125 14.56 -5.11 -0.24
CA ASN A 125 13.55 -5.71 -1.11
C ASN A 125 12.89 -6.94 -0.48
N VAL A 126 13.65 -7.74 0.26
CA VAL A 126 13.12 -8.89 1.02
C VAL A 126 12.18 -8.42 2.11
N LYS A 127 12.56 -7.40 2.88
CA LYS A 127 11.71 -6.81 3.91
C LYS A 127 10.39 -6.29 3.32
N TYR A 128 10.46 -5.54 2.21
CA TYR A 128 9.27 -5.08 1.49
C TYR A 128 8.38 -6.24 1.01
N ALA A 129 8.98 -7.27 0.42
CA ALA A 129 8.27 -8.42 -0.14
C ALA A 129 7.57 -9.26 0.94
N LEU A 130 8.28 -9.63 2.00
CA LEU A 130 7.73 -10.38 3.14
C LEU A 130 6.63 -9.58 3.84
N SER A 131 6.85 -8.29 4.06
CA SER A 131 5.82 -7.43 4.67
C SER A 131 4.53 -7.43 3.86
N SER A 132 4.65 -7.32 2.53
CA SER A 132 3.50 -7.36 1.63
C SER A 132 2.81 -8.73 1.59
N PHE A 133 3.59 -9.81 1.65
CA PHE A 133 3.07 -11.17 1.69
C PHE A 133 2.27 -11.45 2.96
N PHE A 134 2.87 -11.19 4.14
CA PHE A 134 2.23 -11.43 5.43
C PHE A 134 1.03 -10.51 5.67
N PHE A 135 1.11 -9.25 5.25
CA PHE A 135 -0.02 -8.33 5.39
C PHE A 135 -1.25 -8.83 4.61
N ARG A 136 -1.07 -9.40 3.42
CA ARG A 136 -2.18 -9.98 2.64
C ARG A 136 -2.76 -11.22 3.29
N LEU A 137 -1.94 -12.07 3.90
CA LEU A 137 -2.42 -13.19 4.70
C LEU A 137 -3.28 -12.71 5.87
N GLN A 138 -2.88 -11.64 6.56
CA GLN A 138 -3.71 -11.02 7.60
C GLN A 138 -5.02 -10.45 7.05
N GLU A 139 -5.01 -9.81 5.88
CA GLU A 139 -6.25 -9.34 5.21
C GLU A 139 -7.22 -10.50 4.91
N MET A 140 -6.70 -11.73 4.82
CA MET A 140 -7.47 -12.97 4.65
C MET A 140 -7.83 -13.67 5.97
N GLY A 141 -7.47 -13.09 7.12
CA GLY A 141 -7.72 -13.68 8.44
C GLY A 141 -6.68 -14.69 8.92
N VAL A 142 -5.53 -14.80 8.23
CA VAL A 142 -4.43 -15.72 8.59
C VAL A 142 -3.35 -14.96 9.37
N TYR A 143 -3.37 -15.10 10.68
CA TYR A 143 -2.57 -14.29 11.61
C TYR A 143 -1.37 -15.02 12.23
N SER A 144 -1.14 -16.29 11.89
CA SER A 144 0.00 -17.03 12.43
C SER A 144 0.71 -17.91 11.40
N PHE A 145 2.00 -18.18 11.63
CA PHE A 145 2.80 -19.05 10.76
C PHE A 145 2.22 -20.46 10.62
N GLU A 146 1.66 -20.98 11.72
CA GLU A 146 1.04 -22.31 11.74
C GLU A 146 -0.26 -22.37 10.95
N SER A 147 -1.04 -21.28 10.91
CA SER A 147 -2.33 -21.22 10.22
C SER A 147 -2.22 -20.98 8.71
N ILE A 148 -1.02 -20.72 8.18
CA ILE A 148 -0.81 -20.55 6.74
C ILE A 148 -1.08 -21.87 6.00
N THR A 149 -2.07 -21.82 5.10
CA THR A 149 -2.45 -22.92 4.21
C THR A 149 -1.99 -22.66 2.78
N GLU A 150 -1.96 -23.71 1.96
CA GLU A 150 -1.62 -23.61 0.53
C GLU A 150 -2.56 -22.66 -0.21
N ASP A 151 -3.88 -22.81 0.00
CA ASP A 151 -4.89 -21.94 -0.63
C ASP A 151 -4.69 -20.47 -0.30
N ALA A 152 -4.35 -20.15 0.95
CA ALA A 152 -4.07 -18.78 1.37
C ALA A 152 -2.84 -18.20 0.66
N VAL A 153 -1.77 -19.00 0.52
CA VAL A 153 -0.58 -18.59 -0.23
C VAL A 153 -0.91 -18.38 -1.71
N LEU A 154 -1.65 -19.29 -2.34
CA LEU A 154 -2.01 -19.18 -3.76
C LEU A 154 -2.86 -17.94 -4.05
N GLU A 155 -3.81 -17.61 -3.18
CA GLU A 155 -4.67 -16.41 -3.31
C GLU A 155 -3.86 -15.10 -3.17
N VAL A 156 -2.76 -15.09 -2.42
CA VAL A 156 -1.87 -13.93 -2.36
C VAL A 156 -1.25 -13.62 -3.72
N PHE A 157 -0.92 -14.66 -4.51
CA PHE A 157 -0.29 -14.51 -5.83
C PHE A 157 -1.29 -14.44 -7.00
N SER A 158 -2.50 -14.96 -6.81
CA SER A 158 -3.54 -15.03 -7.84
C SER A 158 -4.87 -14.57 -7.27
N LYS A 159 -5.55 -13.64 -7.95
CA LYS A 159 -6.93 -13.28 -7.61
C LYS A 159 -7.83 -13.74 -8.76
N ASP A 160 -8.92 -14.45 -8.45
CA ASP A 160 -9.86 -14.98 -9.45
C ASP A 160 -9.15 -15.84 -10.52
N ARG A 161 -8.16 -16.65 -10.09
CA ARG A 161 -7.28 -17.48 -10.95
C ARG A 161 -6.44 -16.70 -11.98
N LYS A 162 -6.34 -15.38 -11.88
CA LYS A 162 -5.46 -14.57 -12.71
C LYS A 162 -4.20 -14.17 -11.92
N PRO A 163 -2.99 -14.37 -12.47
CA PRO A 163 -1.75 -13.94 -11.82
C PRO A 163 -1.79 -12.43 -11.54
N LYS A 164 -1.72 -12.06 -10.26
CA LYS A 164 -1.72 -10.66 -9.82
C LYS A 164 -0.32 -10.20 -9.44
N MET A 165 0.50 -11.12 -8.96
CA MET A 165 1.86 -10.85 -8.49
C MET A 165 2.90 -11.50 -9.40
N GLY A 166 3.97 -10.76 -9.67
CA GLY A 166 5.02 -11.22 -10.58
C GLY A 166 6.07 -12.11 -9.90
N HIS A 167 6.89 -12.76 -10.74
CA HIS A 167 8.04 -13.58 -10.35
C HIS A 167 8.93 -12.89 -9.29
N SER A 168 9.15 -11.58 -9.41
CA SER A 168 10.03 -10.84 -8.48
C SER A 168 9.52 -10.87 -7.03
N LEU A 169 8.21 -10.78 -6.79
CA LEU A 169 7.68 -10.85 -5.42
C LEU A 169 7.89 -12.25 -4.85
N LYS A 170 7.50 -13.28 -5.62
CA LYS A 170 7.65 -14.68 -5.22
C LYS A 170 9.10 -15.00 -4.89
N TYR A 171 10.03 -14.57 -5.75
CA TYR A 171 11.46 -14.78 -5.56
C TYR A 171 11.97 -14.14 -4.27
N SER A 172 11.62 -12.88 -3.99
CA SER A 172 12.05 -12.19 -2.77
C SER A 172 11.45 -12.82 -1.50
N VAL A 173 10.18 -13.26 -1.56
CA VAL A 173 9.52 -13.97 -0.45
C VAL A 173 10.22 -15.31 -0.19
N GLU A 174 10.41 -16.12 -1.23
CA GLU A 174 11.10 -17.41 -1.12
C GLU A 174 12.51 -17.25 -0.57
N TYR A 175 13.25 -16.25 -1.05
CA TYR A 175 14.61 -15.98 -0.61
C TYR A 175 14.67 -15.58 0.87
N GLY A 176 13.76 -14.70 1.32
CA GLY A 176 13.64 -14.32 2.72
C GLY A 176 13.25 -15.48 3.62
N LEU A 177 12.27 -16.29 3.20
CA LEU A 177 11.86 -17.49 3.94
C LEU A 177 13.01 -18.50 4.05
N LYS A 178 13.76 -18.76 2.97
CA LYS A 178 14.94 -19.64 3.01
C LYS A 178 16.00 -19.17 4.01
N ALA A 179 16.16 -17.86 4.20
CA ALA A 179 17.08 -17.34 5.22
C ALA A 179 16.63 -17.70 6.64
N CYS A 180 15.31 -17.80 6.88
CA CYS A 180 14.70 -18.13 8.17
C CYS A 180 14.64 -19.64 8.47
N LEU A 181 15.01 -20.53 7.52
CA LEU A 181 15.00 -21.98 7.70
C LEU A 181 15.68 -22.47 9.00
N PRO A 182 16.88 -21.95 9.39
CA PRO A 182 17.55 -22.42 10.60
C PRO A 182 16.77 -22.19 11.91
N HIS A 183 15.83 -21.24 11.92
CA HIS A 183 15.09 -20.86 13.13
C HIS A 183 13.66 -21.43 13.15
N TYR A 184 13.01 -21.50 11.99
CA TYR A 184 11.60 -21.90 11.89
C TYR A 184 11.39 -23.28 11.25
N GLY A 185 12.44 -23.90 10.70
CA GLY A 185 12.45 -25.26 10.19
C GLY A 185 11.25 -25.62 9.31
N LYS A 186 10.52 -26.67 9.71
CA LYS A 186 9.39 -27.24 8.97
C LYS A 186 8.28 -26.24 8.63
N SER A 187 8.03 -25.25 9.49
CA SER A 187 6.99 -24.26 9.25
C SER A 187 7.32 -23.40 8.03
N VAL A 188 8.59 -23.02 7.86
CA VAL A 188 9.08 -22.31 6.68
C VAL A 188 9.12 -23.22 5.46
N GLU A 189 9.60 -24.46 5.59
CA GLU A 189 9.64 -25.43 4.47
C GLU A 189 8.26 -25.63 3.86
N ARG A 190 7.24 -25.77 4.71
CA ARG A 190 5.85 -25.90 4.31
C ARG A 190 5.37 -24.69 3.49
N ILE A 191 5.63 -23.48 3.97
CA ILE A 191 5.20 -22.25 3.27
C ILE A 191 5.94 -22.09 1.94
N ILE A 192 7.23 -22.43 1.87
CA ILE A 192 8.00 -22.43 0.63
C ILE A 192 7.40 -23.40 -0.38
N ALA A 193 6.97 -24.59 0.06
CA ALA A 193 6.34 -25.58 -0.80
C ALA A 193 5.00 -25.11 -1.39
N TYR A 194 4.28 -24.21 -0.69
CA TYR A 194 3.04 -23.61 -1.16
C TYR A 194 3.23 -22.47 -2.19
N LEU A 195 4.47 -21.98 -2.39
CA LEU A 195 4.71 -20.89 -3.32
C LEU A 195 4.47 -21.35 -4.77
N PRO A 196 3.69 -20.60 -5.58
CA PRO A 196 3.38 -21.00 -6.93
C PRO A 196 4.62 -20.98 -7.84
N SER A 197 4.60 -21.85 -8.85
CA SER A 197 5.58 -21.81 -9.95
C SER A 197 5.22 -20.69 -10.92
N ILE A 198 5.88 -19.55 -10.79
CA ILE A 198 5.70 -18.38 -11.68
C ILE A 198 6.93 -18.29 -12.57
N PRO A 199 6.80 -18.35 -13.91
CA PRO A 199 7.95 -18.22 -14.81
C PRO A 199 8.48 -16.79 -14.85
N ASN A 200 9.79 -16.65 -15.04
CA ASN A 200 10.43 -15.35 -15.24
C ASN A 200 10.18 -14.84 -16.67
N MET A 201 9.05 -14.15 -16.89
CA MET A 201 8.75 -13.54 -18.19
C MET A 201 9.43 -12.17 -18.32
N ARG A 202 10.55 -12.12 -19.04
CA ARG A 202 11.10 -10.86 -19.55
C ARG A 202 10.39 -10.51 -20.85
N LYS A 203 9.86 -9.29 -20.98
CA LYS A 203 9.37 -8.80 -22.27
C LYS A 203 10.58 -8.62 -23.18
N ASN A 204 10.64 -9.35 -24.29
CA ASN A 204 11.57 -9.02 -25.37
C ASN A 204 11.14 -7.66 -25.93
N ILE A 205 12.01 -6.66 -25.79
CA ILE A 205 11.85 -5.39 -26.49
C ILE A 205 12.38 -5.64 -27.90
N GLN A 206 11.48 -5.62 -28.88
CA GLN A 206 11.85 -5.71 -30.28
C GLN A 206 12.52 -4.38 -30.66
N TYR A 207 13.82 -4.41 -30.99
CA TYR A 207 14.49 -3.23 -31.52
C TYR A 207 13.98 -2.96 -32.94
N LEU A 208 13.67 -1.70 -33.24
CA LEU A 208 13.38 -1.28 -34.61
C LEU A 208 14.67 -1.45 -35.43
N THR A 209 14.63 -2.31 -36.44
CA THR A 209 15.67 -2.35 -37.48
C THR A 209 15.46 -1.16 -38.41
N GLU A 210 16.52 -0.36 -38.62
CA GLU A 210 16.54 0.72 -39.61
C GLU A 210 16.20 0.14 -41.01
N GLN A 211 15.26 0.78 -41.71
CA GLN A 211 14.98 0.53 -43.12
C GLN A 211 15.82 1.46 -43.98
#